data_AF-A0A197JPS2-F1
#
_entry.id   AF-A0A197JPS2-F1
#
_cell.length_a   1.000
_cell.length_b   1.000
_cell.length_c   1.000
_cell.angle_alpha   90.00
_cell.angle_beta   90.00
_cell.angle_gamma   90.00
#
_symmetry.space_group_name_H-M   'P 1'
#
loop_
_entity.id
_entity.type
_entity.pdbx_description
1 polymer ?
#
loop_
_entity_poly.entity_id
_entity_poly.type
_entity_poly.pdbx_seq_one_letter_code
_entity_poly.pdbx_strand_id
1 'polypeptide(L)'
;MILESPPLVNVTPLAHIHEVPIHIRHPIHPNSANKHKRLGLQMLNELSRIEMFVTRIEAVGKHEETSLELNKTIAHLEQTLLAFEVDTGHADRIENTSGRVMLRRYMIRTGLAEMFPKSSEYLGIELVLPGGSYIEAHFRQMSSINQLTSIALQLQNDIKLTNHKFVAHQVALLYQCITQAGPQFSKKYKSRVEENFDALKEASSVSDEPYLPIELQAWLNDLTTDIVAEALFSGRPMSQQTPDAAHLSQYIDKVSSEGAEGGMIRAA
;
A
#
# COMPACT_ATOMS: atom_id res chain seq x y z
N MET A 1 27.87 7.69 -65.84
CA MET A 1 28.89 7.42 -64.81
C MET A 1 28.31 7.83 -63.48
N ILE A 2 27.99 6.82 -62.68
CA ILE A 2 27.40 6.90 -61.34
C ILE A 2 28.56 7.22 -60.38
N LEU A 3 28.41 8.26 -59.54
CA LEU A 3 29.25 8.43 -58.35
C LEU A 3 28.47 7.85 -57.17
N GLU A 4 28.91 6.69 -56.70
CA GLU A 4 28.36 5.99 -55.55
C GLU A 4 28.61 6.79 -54.27
N SER A 5 27.53 7.18 -53.59
CA SER A 5 27.54 7.57 -52.19
C SER A 5 27.80 6.33 -51.31
N PRO A 6 28.63 6.42 -50.26
CA PRO A 6 28.96 5.29 -49.39
C PRO A 6 27.72 4.74 -48.67
N PRO A 7 27.70 3.44 -48.33
CA PRO A 7 26.49 2.77 -47.86
C PRO A 7 26.09 3.28 -46.48
N LEU A 8 24.78 3.48 -46.32
CA LEU A 8 24.14 3.68 -45.03
C LEU A 8 24.52 2.53 -44.10
N VAL A 9 25.11 2.86 -42.95
CA VAL A 9 25.29 1.91 -41.86
C VAL A 9 23.93 1.30 -41.56
N ASN A 10 23.86 -0.02 -41.75
CA ASN A 10 22.69 -0.83 -41.49
C ASN A 10 22.43 -0.76 -39.97
N VAL A 11 21.59 0.18 -39.54
CA VAL A 11 21.08 0.20 -38.18
C VAL A 11 20.31 -1.10 -38.05
N THR A 12 20.85 -1.98 -37.23
CA THR A 12 20.29 -3.29 -36.94
C THR A 12 18.78 -3.15 -36.74
N PRO A 13 17.93 -4.02 -37.34
CA PRO A 13 16.52 -3.96 -37.05
C PRO A 13 16.40 -4.09 -35.52
N LEU A 14 15.70 -3.15 -34.88
CA LEU A 14 15.26 -3.26 -33.50
C LEU A 14 14.28 -4.43 -33.40
N ALA A 15 14.79 -5.64 -33.55
CA ALA A 15 14.14 -6.86 -33.15
C ALA A 15 14.15 -6.84 -31.62
N HIS A 16 12.94 -6.89 -31.06
CA HIS A 16 12.62 -6.83 -29.63
C HIS A 16 12.64 -5.43 -29.03
N ILE A 17 11.56 -4.68 -29.30
CA ILE A 17 10.84 -4.05 -28.19
C ILE A 17 10.72 -5.12 -27.12
N HIS A 18 11.49 -5.00 -26.05
CA HIS A 18 11.32 -5.86 -24.90
C HIS A 18 9.92 -5.53 -24.37
N GLU A 19 8.95 -6.42 -24.61
CA GLU A 19 7.72 -6.42 -23.85
C GLU A 19 8.13 -6.27 -22.39
N VAL A 20 7.78 -5.16 -21.75
CA VAL A 20 7.97 -5.01 -20.31
C VAL A 20 7.10 -6.11 -19.72
N PRO A 21 7.68 -7.15 -19.11
CA PRO A 21 6.88 -8.25 -18.61
C PRO A 21 5.99 -7.69 -17.49
N ILE A 22 4.70 -7.61 -17.78
CA ILE A 22 3.73 -7.08 -16.83
C ILE A 22 3.43 -8.21 -15.84
N HIS A 23 4.18 -8.21 -14.75
CA HIS A 23 4.07 -9.22 -13.71
C HIS A 23 2.92 -8.91 -12.74
N ILE A 24 1.69 -8.71 -13.26
CA ILE A 24 0.48 -8.33 -12.47
C ILE A 24 0.20 -9.32 -11.31
N ARG A 25 0.68 -10.56 -11.43
CA ARG A 25 0.45 -11.65 -10.46
C ARG A 25 1.70 -12.27 -9.87
N HIS A 26 2.88 -11.71 -10.12
CA HIS A 26 4.06 -12.23 -9.45
C HIS A 26 4.11 -11.65 -8.03
N PRO A 27 4.49 -12.45 -7.02
CA PRO A 27 4.79 -11.92 -5.70
C PRO A 27 5.79 -10.77 -5.87
N ILE A 28 5.53 -9.65 -5.18
CA ILE A 28 6.38 -8.43 -5.21
C ILE A 28 7.84 -8.76 -4.84
N HIS A 29 8.06 -9.90 -4.19
CA HIS A 29 9.37 -10.44 -3.93
C HIS A 29 9.69 -11.60 -4.87
N PRO A 30 10.81 -11.55 -5.63
CA PRO A 30 11.31 -12.72 -6.34
C PRO A 30 11.52 -13.86 -5.34
N ASN A 31 11.34 -15.11 -5.80
CA ASN A 31 11.51 -16.34 -5.01
C ASN A 31 12.89 -16.51 -4.34
N SER A 32 13.81 -15.55 -4.47
CA SER A 32 15.06 -15.42 -3.73
C SER A 32 14.93 -14.73 -2.36
N ALA A 33 13.76 -14.22 -1.99
CA ALA A 33 13.54 -13.68 -0.64
C ALA A 33 13.70 -14.78 0.41
N ASN A 34 14.52 -14.50 1.41
CA ASN A 34 14.77 -15.37 2.55
C ASN A 34 13.45 -15.93 3.11
N LYS A 35 13.35 -17.26 3.28
CA LYS A 35 12.14 -17.94 3.79
C LYS A 35 11.65 -17.29 5.10
N HIS A 36 12.59 -16.89 5.96
CA HIS A 36 12.34 -16.17 7.20
C HIS A 36 11.63 -14.82 6.96
N LYS A 37 12.11 -14.02 6.00
CA LYS A 37 11.47 -12.77 5.58
C LYS A 37 10.05 -12.98 5.06
N ARG A 38 9.85 -14.01 4.24
CA ARG A 38 8.51 -14.33 3.72
C ARG A 38 7.53 -14.68 4.85
N LEU A 39 7.96 -15.50 5.80
CA LEU A 39 7.14 -15.89 6.94
C LEU A 39 6.83 -14.68 7.85
N GLY A 40 7.80 -13.80 8.12
CA GLY A 40 7.54 -12.57 8.89
C GLY A 40 6.55 -11.61 8.20
N LEU A 41 6.65 -11.45 6.88
CA LEU A 41 5.67 -10.66 6.11
C LEU A 41 4.27 -11.30 6.11
N GLN A 42 4.19 -12.64 6.04
CA GLN A 42 2.92 -13.36 6.19
C GLN A 42 2.31 -13.14 7.57
N MET A 43 3.11 -13.13 8.63
CA MET A 43 2.63 -12.83 9.99
C MET A 43 2.05 -11.41 10.09
N LEU A 44 2.71 -10.40 9.52
CA LEU A 44 2.18 -9.04 9.48
C LEU A 44 0.84 -8.96 8.75
N ASN A 45 0.70 -9.67 7.62
CA ASN A 45 -0.53 -9.71 6.85
C ASN A 45 -1.67 -10.34 7.64
N GLU A 46 -1.43 -11.47 8.30
CA GLU A 46 -2.47 -12.13 9.10
C GLU A 46 -2.85 -11.30 10.35
N LEU A 47 -1.90 -10.67 11.03
CA LEU A 47 -2.18 -9.72 12.12
C LEU A 47 -3.02 -8.52 11.64
N SER A 48 -2.70 -7.98 10.46
CA SER A 48 -3.47 -6.90 9.82
C SER A 48 -4.92 -7.32 9.56
N ARG A 49 -5.14 -8.55 9.09
CA ARG A 49 -6.48 -9.09 8.85
C ARG A 49 -7.25 -9.28 10.14
N ILE A 50 -6.61 -9.79 11.20
CA ILE A 50 -7.21 -9.92 12.53
C ILE A 50 -7.66 -8.54 13.03
N GLU A 51 -6.79 -7.53 12.97
CA GLU A 51 -7.09 -6.17 13.41
C GLU A 51 -8.33 -5.60 12.69
N MET A 52 -8.42 -5.81 11.37
CA MET A 52 -9.54 -5.39 10.55
C MET A 52 -10.84 -6.14 10.91
N PHE A 53 -10.77 -7.46 11.10
CA PHE A 53 -11.94 -8.26 11.47
C PHE A 53 -12.46 -7.88 12.86
N VAL A 54 -11.57 -7.71 13.84
CA VAL A 54 -11.95 -7.26 15.19
C VAL A 54 -12.57 -5.88 15.14
N THR A 55 -11.96 -4.93 14.42
CA THR A 55 -12.53 -3.58 14.22
C THR A 55 -13.92 -3.63 13.59
N ARG A 56 -14.14 -4.50 12.60
CA ARG A 56 -15.45 -4.67 11.98
C ARG A 56 -16.48 -5.25 12.95
N ILE A 57 -16.10 -6.24 13.75
CA ILE A 57 -16.99 -6.87 14.75
C ILE A 57 -17.40 -5.84 15.81
N GLU A 58 -16.47 -4.99 16.25
CA GLU A 58 -16.76 -3.89 17.19
C GLU A 58 -17.69 -2.83 16.60
N ALA A 59 -17.49 -2.45 15.33
CA ALA A 59 -18.24 -1.37 14.69
C ALA A 59 -19.63 -1.78 14.22
N VAL A 60 -19.78 -3.00 13.69
CA VAL A 60 -21.01 -3.47 12.99
C VAL A 60 -21.70 -4.60 13.75
N GLY A 61 -21.05 -5.17 14.77
CA GLY A 61 -21.54 -6.32 15.51
C GLY A 61 -21.05 -7.65 14.97
N LYS A 62 -21.29 -8.71 15.74
CA LYS A 62 -20.75 -10.04 15.47
C LYS A 62 -21.60 -10.78 14.43
N HIS A 63 -21.05 -10.92 13.22
CA HIS A 63 -21.58 -11.82 12.20
C HIS A 63 -20.88 -13.18 12.24
N GLU A 64 -21.65 -14.25 12.00
CA GLU A 64 -21.15 -15.64 12.05
C GLU A 64 -20.04 -15.88 11.01
N GLU A 65 -20.21 -15.40 9.79
CA GLU A 65 -19.21 -15.48 8.72
C GLU A 65 -17.90 -14.75 9.08
N THR A 66 -18.00 -13.52 9.63
CA THR A 66 -16.82 -12.75 10.04
C THR A 66 -16.08 -13.42 11.20
N SER A 67 -16.81 -14.04 12.12
CA SER A 67 -16.21 -14.79 13.25
C SER A 67 -15.50 -16.06 12.78
N LEU A 68 -16.08 -16.74 11.77
CA LEU A 68 -15.47 -17.92 11.17
C LEU A 68 -14.16 -17.58 10.45
N GLU A 69 -14.16 -16.52 9.63
CA GLU A 69 -12.95 -16.05 8.94
C GLU A 69 -11.86 -15.59 9.91
N LEU A 70 -12.23 -14.87 10.98
CA LEU A 70 -11.30 -14.47 12.04
C LEU A 70 -10.60 -15.69 12.67
N ASN A 71 -11.35 -16.74 13.01
CA ASN A 71 -10.79 -17.95 13.62
C ASN A 71 -9.86 -18.70 12.65
N LYS A 72 -10.19 -18.75 11.34
CA LYS A 72 -9.32 -19.33 10.31
C LYS A 72 -8.00 -18.54 10.19
N THR A 73 -8.07 -17.21 10.16
CA THR A 73 -6.90 -16.33 10.12
C THR A 73 -5.99 -16.53 11.34
N ILE A 74 -6.56 -16.68 12.54
CA ILE A 74 -5.78 -16.97 13.75
C ILE A 74 -5.08 -18.33 13.66
N ALA A 75 -5.80 -19.37 13.24
CA ALA A 75 -5.19 -20.70 13.07
C ALA A 75 -4.05 -20.66 12.04
N HIS A 76 -4.21 -19.90 10.95
CA HIS A 76 -3.15 -19.74 9.96
C HIS A 76 -1.94 -18.97 10.51
N LEU A 77 -2.16 -17.93 11.31
CA LEU A 77 -1.10 -17.18 11.98
C LEU A 77 -0.31 -18.07 12.95
N GLU A 78 -0.98 -18.92 13.74
CA GLU A 78 -0.33 -19.88 14.63
C GLU A 78 0.56 -20.86 13.85
N GLN A 79 0.07 -21.41 12.73
CA GLN A 79 0.87 -22.28 11.87
C GLN A 79 2.06 -21.57 11.23
N THR A 80 1.88 -20.31 10.81
CA THR A 80 2.95 -19.49 10.23
C THR A 80 4.05 -19.21 11.25
N LEU A 81 3.66 -18.90 12.50
CA LEU A 81 4.61 -18.70 13.60
C LEU A 81 5.38 -19.98 13.93
N LEU A 82 4.71 -21.15 13.94
CA LEU A 82 5.39 -22.43 14.14
C LEU A 82 6.45 -22.67 13.05
N ALA A 83 6.10 -22.44 11.79
CA ALA A 83 7.04 -22.55 10.68
C ALA A 83 8.22 -21.55 10.80
N PHE A 84 7.98 -20.36 11.35
CA PHE A 84 8.99 -19.33 11.59
C PHE A 84 9.96 -19.69 12.72
N GLU A 85 9.46 -20.21 13.85
CA GLU A 85 10.29 -20.61 14.99
C GLU A 85 11.13 -21.86 14.68
N VAL A 86 10.61 -22.79 13.87
CA VAL A 86 11.39 -23.94 13.33
C VAL A 86 12.52 -23.45 12.42
N ASP A 87 12.26 -22.45 11.57
CA ASP A 87 13.27 -21.89 10.65
C ASP A 87 14.41 -21.16 11.39
N THR A 88 14.11 -20.57 12.55
CA THR A 88 15.09 -19.84 13.38
C THR A 88 15.86 -20.72 14.38
N GLY A 89 15.66 -22.04 14.35
CA GLY A 89 16.36 -22.96 15.25
C GLY A 89 15.88 -22.93 16.70
N HIS A 90 14.73 -22.30 16.99
CA HIS A 90 14.13 -22.28 18.33
C HIS A 90 13.18 -23.47 18.58
N ALA A 91 13.39 -24.58 17.85
CA ALA A 91 12.54 -25.77 17.89
C ALA A 91 12.44 -26.38 19.31
N ASP A 92 13.49 -26.28 20.11
CA ASP A 92 13.53 -26.77 21.49
C ASP A 92 12.55 -26.04 22.43
N ARG A 93 12.01 -24.87 22.03
CA ARG A 93 11.01 -24.11 22.79
C ARG A 93 9.56 -24.47 22.42
N ILE A 94 9.37 -25.37 21.46
CA ILE A 94 8.05 -25.72 20.88
C ILE A 94 7.38 -26.84 21.69
N GLU A 95 8.14 -27.75 22.28
CA GLU A 95 7.58 -28.88 23.02
C GLU A 95 6.77 -28.37 24.24
N ASN A 96 5.45 -28.50 24.16
CA ASN A 96 4.43 -28.19 25.18
C ASN A 96 3.93 -26.74 25.29
N THR A 97 4.27 -25.82 24.37
CA THR A 97 3.69 -24.47 24.40
C THR A 97 2.51 -24.35 23.43
N SER A 98 1.33 -23.93 23.92
CA SER A 98 0.16 -23.63 23.05
C SER A 98 0.51 -22.55 22.02
N GLY A 99 0.06 -22.69 20.77
CA GLY A 99 0.30 -21.73 19.68
C GLY A 99 -0.04 -20.29 20.04
N ARG A 100 -1.12 -20.09 20.82
CA ARG A 100 -1.48 -18.75 21.34
C ARG A 100 -0.45 -18.17 22.29
N VAL A 101 0.13 -18.98 23.17
CA VAL A 101 1.16 -18.51 24.13
C VAL A 101 2.44 -18.15 23.38
N MET A 102 2.81 -18.92 22.36
CA MET A 102 3.93 -18.58 21.47
C MET A 102 3.67 -17.27 20.75
N LEU A 103 2.46 -17.08 20.21
CA LEU A 103 2.07 -15.87 19.49
C LEU A 103 2.12 -14.64 20.40
N ARG A 104 1.58 -14.72 21.61
CA ARG A 104 1.67 -13.62 22.60
C ARG A 104 3.12 -13.24 22.88
N ARG A 105 3.97 -14.24 23.19
CA ARG A 105 5.39 -14.01 23.47
C ARG A 105 6.11 -13.38 22.27
N TYR A 106 5.81 -13.86 21.08
CA TYR A 106 6.36 -13.32 19.84
C TYR A 106 5.98 -11.85 19.68
N MET A 107 4.69 -11.52 19.76
CA MET A 107 4.18 -10.15 19.56
C MET A 107 4.76 -9.16 20.57
N ILE A 108 4.94 -9.57 21.84
CA ILE A 108 5.58 -8.74 22.87
C ILE A 108 7.07 -8.53 22.53
N ARG A 109 7.81 -9.60 22.21
CA ARG A 109 9.25 -9.53 21.90
C ARG A 109 9.56 -8.67 20.67
N THR A 110 8.66 -8.65 19.69
CA THR A 110 8.86 -7.94 18.42
C THR A 110 8.23 -6.55 18.38
N GLY A 111 7.53 -6.14 19.45
CA GLY A 111 6.80 -4.87 19.50
C GLY A 111 5.52 -4.85 18.66
N LEU A 112 5.16 -5.97 17.99
CA LEU A 112 3.93 -6.07 17.21
C LEU A 112 2.67 -5.93 18.07
N ALA A 113 2.77 -6.22 19.36
CA ALA A 113 1.62 -6.11 20.26
C ALA A 113 1.11 -4.67 20.36
N GLU A 114 2.03 -3.69 20.38
CA GLU A 114 1.71 -2.27 20.38
C GLU A 114 1.18 -1.79 19.03
N MET A 115 1.59 -2.45 17.95
CA MET A 115 1.21 -2.08 16.60
C MET A 115 -0.18 -2.58 16.21
N PHE A 116 -0.56 -3.74 16.74
CA PHE A 116 -1.84 -4.40 16.51
C PHE A 116 -2.61 -4.56 17.84
N PRO A 117 -3.05 -3.45 18.47
CA PRO A 117 -3.64 -3.49 19.81
C PRO A 117 -4.93 -4.29 19.88
N LYS A 118 -5.82 -4.21 18.89
CA LYS A 118 -7.08 -4.96 18.94
C LYS A 118 -6.84 -6.45 18.74
N SER A 119 -5.91 -6.81 17.86
CA SER A 119 -5.44 -8.18 17.71
C SER A 119 -4.83 -8.69 19.01
N SER A 120 -4.07 -7.84 19.70
CA SER A 120 -3.44 -8.17 20.97
C SER A 120 -4.44 -8.37 22.08
N GLU A 121 -5.41 -7.47 22.23
CA GLU A 121 -6.51 -7.59 23.20
C GLU A 121 -7.33 -8.85 22.92
N TYR A 122 -7.69 -9.10 21.66
CA TYR A 122 -8.42 -10.32 21.27
C TYR A 122 -7.63 -11.60 21.55
N LEU A 123 -6.30 -11.53 21.44
CA LEU A 123 -5.42 -12.63 21.81
C LEU A 123 -5.20 -12.72 23.32
N GLY A 124 -5.69 -11.78 24.13
CA GLY A 124 -5.58 -11.73 25.59
C GLY A 124 -4.25 -11.17 26.09
N ILE A 125 -3.67 -10.22 25.35
CA ILE A 125 -2.55 -9.38 25.77
C ILE A 125 -3.15 -8.04 26.20
N GLU A 126 -3.10 -7.73 27.49
CA GLU A 126 -3.49 -6.41 27.99
C GLU A 126 -2.36 -5.41 27.68
N LEU A 127 -2.58 -4.52 26.72
CA LEU A 127 -1.71 -3.38 26.47
C LEU A 127 -2.40 -2.08 26.86
N VAL A 128 -1.65 -1.22 27.56
CA VAL A 128 -2.04 0.16 27.80
C VAL A 128 -1.21 1.02 26.85
N LEU A 129 -1.81 1.45 25.72
CA LEU A 129 -1.11 2.28 24.74
C LEU A 129 -1.46 3.76 24.91
N PRO A 130 -0.49 4.63 25.25
CA PRO A 130 -0.66 6.07 25.14
C PRO A 130 -0.51 6.48 23.67
N GLY A 131 -1.60 6.53 22.90
CA GLY A 131 -1.57 7.09 21.53
C GLY A 131 -2.46 6.44 20.47
N GLY A 132 -3.14 5.34 20.77
CA GLY A 132 -3.98 4.62 19.79
C GLY A 132 -3.22 3.63 18.91
N SER A 133 -3.90 3.02 17.93
CA SER A 133 -3.36 1.94 17.09
C SER A 133 -2.49 2.48 15.93
N TYR A 134 -1.19 2.19 15.96
CA TYR A 134 -0.24 2.60 14.92
C TYR A 134 -0.58 2.03 13.53
N ILE A 135 -1.05 0.78 13.47
CA ILE A 135 -1.47 0.17 12.20
C ILE A 135 -2.76 0.79 11.67
N GLU A 136 -3.67 1.24 12.54
CA GLU A 136 -4.89 1.93 12.12
C GLU A 136 -4.55 3.27 11.44
N ALA A 137 -3.62 4.04 12.01
CA ALA A 137 -3.12 5.26 11.39
C ALA A 137 -2.50 4.97 10.00
N HIS A 138 -1.74 3.88 9.87
CA HIS A 138 -1.21 3.43 8.59
C HIS A 138 -2.30 3.04 7.58
N PHE A 139 -3.30 2.26 7.97
CA PHE A 139 -4.41 1.90 7.07
C PHE A 139 -5.23 3.11 6.65
N ARG A 140 -5.44 4.06 7.56
CA ARG A 140 -6.13 5.31 7.25
C ARG A 140 -5.36 6.09 6.19
N GLN A 141 -4.05 6.25 6.36
CA GLN A 141 -3.20 6.91 5.38
C GLN A 141 -3.21 6.19 4.02
N MET A 142 -3.09 4.87 4.01
CA MET A 142 -3.15 4.07 2.78
C MET A 142 -4.51 4.20 2.08
N SER A 143 -5.61 4.21 2.85
CA SER A 143 -6.95 4.44 2.33
C SER A 143 -7.09 5.81 1.67
N SER A 144 -6.58 6.87 2.32
CA SER A 144 -6.60 8.23 1.77
C SER A 144 -5.79 8.36 0.47
N ILE A 145 -4.61 7.73 0.39
CA ILE A 145 -3.81 7.71 -0.85
C ILE A 145 -4.52 6.92 -1.95
N ASN A 146 -5.13 5.80 -1.61
CA ASN A 146 -5.87 4.99 -2.58
C ASN A 146 -7.10 5.73 -3.13
N GLN A 147 -7.85 6.43 -2.27
CA GLN A 147 -8.96 7.29 -2.68
C GLN A 147 -8.49 8.42 -3.61
N LEU A 148 -7.42 9.12 -3.23
CA LEU A 148 -6.81 10.18 -4.04
C LEU A 148 -6.43 9.66 -5.44
N THR A 149 -5.75 8.52 -5.51
CA THR A 149 -5.33 7.89 -6.76
C THR A 149 -6.53 7.46 -7.60
N SER A 150 -7.55 6.89 -6.98
CA SER A 150 -8.77 6.43 -7.66
C SER A 150 -9.53 7.58 -8.30
N ILE A 151 -9.73 8.69 -7.57
CA ILE A 151 -10.40 9.88 -8.11
C ILE A 151 -9.58 10.52 -9.23
N ALA A 152 -8.25 10.59 -9.08
CA ALA A 152 -7.38 11.14 -10.12
C ALA A 152 -7.46 10.32 -11.43
N LEU A 153 -7.41 8.99 -11.33
CA LEU A 153 -7.55 8.10 -12.49
C LEU A 153 -8.95 8.15 -13.11
N GLN A 154 -9.98 8.28 -12.28
CA GLN A 154 -11.35 8.45 -12.78
C GLN A 154 -11.47 9.74 -13.59
N LEU A 155 -10.97 10.87 -13.07
CA LEU A 155 -10.95 12.15 -13.77
C LEU A 155 -10.22 12.08 -15.12
N GLN A 156 -9.10 11.36 -15.22
CA GLN A 156 -8.39 11.15 -16.50
C GLN A 156 -9.26 10.46 -17.56
N ASN A 157 -10.15 9.56 -17.14
CA ASN A 157 -11.08 8.91 -18.04
C ASN A 157 -12.26 9.83 -18.37
N ASP A 158 -12.76 10.56 -17.38
CA ASP A 158 -13.94 11.42 -17.52
C ASP A 158 -13.67 12.65 -18.42
N ILE A 159 -12.42 13.11 -18.53
CA ILE A 159 -11.98 14.13 -19.50
C ILE A 159 -12.20 13.70 -20.97
N LYS A 160 -12.25 12.39 -21.24
CA LYS A 160 -12.44 11.86 -22.60
C LYS A 160 -13.92 11.82 -23.00
N LEU A 161 -14.83 12.14 -22.07
CA LEU A 161 -16.25 12.15 -22.33
C LEU A 161 -16.64 13.37 -23.17
N THR A 162 -17.81 13.29 -23.80
CA THR A 162 -18.35 14.41 -24.58
C THR A 162 -19.13 15.40 -23.71
N ASN A 163 -19.45 15.03 -22.47
CA ASN A 163 -20.20 15.85 -21.51
C ASN A 163 -19.45 15.91 -20.18
N HIS A 164 -19.13 17.13 -19.74
CA HIS A 164 -18.34 17.40 -18.56
C HIS A 164 -19.12 18.07 -17.42
N LYS A 165 -20.45 17.90 -17.38
CA LYS A 165 -21.34 18.55 -16.39
C LYS A 165 -20.94 18.31 -14.93
N PHE A 166 -20.32 17.16 -14.64
CA PHE A 166 -19.95 16.77 -13.28
C PHE A 166 -18.48 17.01 -12.93
N VAL A 167 -17.66 17.49 -13.87
CA VAL A 167 -16.21 17.55 -13.69
C VAL A 167 -15.81 18.50 -12.55
N ALA A 168 -16.51 19.63 -12.38
CA ALA A 168 -16.24 20.56 -11.28
C ALA A 168 -16.52 19.93 -9.91
N HIS A 169 -17.56 19.09 -9.80
CA HIS A 169 -17.83 18.36 -8.58
C HIS A 169 -16.76 17.30 -8.30
N GLN A 170 -16.33 16.58 -9.33
CA GLN A 170 -15.27 15.57 -9.21
C GLN A 170 -13.92 16.20 -8.83
N VAL A 171 -13.61 17.40 -9.34
CA VAL A 171 -12.42 18.15 -8.93
C VAL A 171 -12.53 18.67 -7.50
N ALA A 172 -13.73 19.05 -7.04
CA ALA A 172 -13.95 19.36 -5.62
C ALA A 172 -13.71 18.15 -4.71
N LEU A 173 -14.15 16.96 -5.13
CA LEU A 173 -13.84 15.70 -4.44
C LEU A 173 -12.33 15.42 -4.45
N LEU A 174 -11.65 15.63 -5.59
CA LEU A 174 -10.20 15.51 -5.67
C LEU A 174 -9.50 16.44 -4.68
N TYR A 175 -9.94 17.70 -4.57
CA TYR A 175 -9.40 18.67 -3.60
C TYR A 175 -9.54 18.18 -2.15
N GLN A 176 -10.69 17.59 -1.81
CA GLN A 176 -10.91 16.99 -0.50
C GLN A 176 -9.95 15.82 -0.26
N CYS A 177 -9.78 14.93 -1.24
CA CYS A 177 -8.82 13.82 -1.16
C CYS A 177 -7.37 14.31 -1.01
N ILE A 178 -6.97 15.37 -1.73
CA ILE A 178 -5.65 16.02 -1.59
C ILE A 178 -5.44 16.52 -0.16
N THR A 179 -6.48 17.09 0.45
CA THR A 179 -6.44 17.57 1.84
C THR A 179 -6.22 16.42 2.82
N GLN A 180 -6.91 15.30 2.62
CA GLN A 180 -6.87 14.14 3.50
C GLN A 180 -5.61 13.28 3.32
N ALA A 181 -5.02 13.24 2.12
CA ALA A 181 -3.82 12.46 1.82
C ALA A 181 -2.55 12.97 2.51
N GLY A 182 -2.62 14.15 3.12
CA GLY A 182 -1.57 14.68 4.00
C GLY A 182 -0.88 15.94 3.47
N PRO A 183 0.01 16.54 4.31
CA PRO A 183 0.63 17.84 4.02
C PRO A 183 1.44 17.86 2.72
N GLN A 184 2.05 16.74 2.33
CA GLN A 184 2.86 16.60 1.13
C GLN A 184 2.05 16.83 -0.15
N PHE A 185 0.83 16.28 -0.21
CA PHE A 185 -0.08 16.50 -1.33
C PHE A 185 -0.72 17.87 -1.23
N SER A 186 -1.16 18.24 -0.03
CA SER A 186 -1.82 19.52 0.20
C SER A 186 -0.96 20.73 -0.19
N LYS A 187 0.32 20.74 0.19
CA LYS A 187 1.24 21.85 -0.14
C LYS A 187 1.55 21.97 -1.63
N LYS A 188 1.51 20.86 -2.38
CA LYS A 188 1.93 20.81 -3.78
C LYS A 188 0.77 21.02 -4.77
N TYR A 189 -0.42 20.51 -4.45
CA TYR A 189 -1.52 20.41 -5.41
C TYR A 189 -2.74 21.27 -5.09
N LYS A 190 -2.93 21.74 -3.85
CA LYS A 190 -4.11 22.56 -3.51
C LYS A 190 -4.18 23.86 -4.30
N SER A 191 -3.08 24.62 -4.34
CA SER A 191 -3.06 25.91 -5.03
C SER A 191 -3.32 25.74 -6.52
N ARG A 192 -2.76 24.69 -7.15
CA ARG A 192 -3.01 24.36 -8.57
C ARG A 192 -4.48 24.14 -8.87
N VAL A 193 -5.22 23.49 -7.96
CA VAL A 193 -6.66 23.30 -8.07
C VAL A 193 -7.39 24.64 -7.90
N GLU A 194 -7.07 25.38 -6.84
CA GLU A 194 -7.70 26.66 -6.52
C GLU A 194 -7.57 27.68 -7.67
N GLU A 195 -6.40 27.74 -8.31
CA GLU A 195 -6.12 28.65 -9.44
C GLU A 195 -7.01 28.42 -10.68
N ASN A 196 -7.46 27.19 -10.91
CA ASN A 196 -8.18 26.80 -12.13
C ASN A 196 -9.65 26.40 -11.85
N PHE A 197 -10.05 26.33 -10.59
CA PHE A 197 -11.36 25.82 -10.19
C PHE A 197 -12.51 26.69 -10.69
N ASP A 198 -12.36 28.02 -10.63
CA ASP A 198 -13.40 28.95 -11.08
C ASP A 198 -13.65 28.83 -12.59
N ALA A 199 -12.57 28.79 -13.39
CA ALA A 199 -12.66 28.59 -14.84
C ALA A 199 -13.30 27.23 -15.20
N LEU A 200 -12.96 26.17 -14.46
CA LEU A 200 -13.54 24.84 -14.61
C LEU A 200 -15.04 24.84 -14.30
N LYS A 201 -15.43 25.49 -13.19
CA LYS A 201 -16.81 25.60 -12.75
C LYS A 201 -17.66 26.33 -13.77
N GLU A 202 -17.18 27.47 -14.27
CA GLU A 202 -17.83 28.24 -15.33
C GLU A 202 -18.02 27.37 -16.58
N ALA A 203 -16.95 26.77 -17.11
CA ALA A 203 -17.00 25.92 -18.29
C ALA A 203 -17.99 24.74 -18.16
N SER A 204 -18.07 24.14 -16.96
CA SER A 204 -18.99 23.04 -16.67
C SER A 204 -20.47 23.45 -16.45
N SER A 205 -20.78 24.74 -16.46
CA SER A 205 -22.12 25.28 -16.17
C SER A 205 -22.77 26.05 -17.34
N VAL A 206 -22.03 26.27 -18.43
CA VAL A 206 -22.45 27.10 -19.57
C VAL A 206 -23.58 26.47 -20.40
N SER A 207 -23.69 25.14 -20.42
CA SER A 207 -24.63 24.38 -21.26
C SER A 207 -25.16 23.16 -20.51
N ASP A 208 -26.24 22.55 -21.01
CA ASP A 208 -26.73 21.27 -20.51
C ASP A 208 -25.79 20.10 -20.86
N GLU A 209 -25.05 20.23 -21.97
CA GLU A 209 -23.95 19.35 -22.36
C GLU A 209 -22.66 20.18 -22.48
N PRO A 210 -22.06 20.57 -21.34
CA PRO A 210 -20.88 21.41 -21.34
C PRO A 210 -19.66 20.60 -21.79
N TYR A 211 -18.87 21.21 -22.65
CA TYR A 211 -17.59 20.67 -23.10
C TYR A 211 -16.46 21.49 -22.51
N LEU A 212 -15.48 20.83 -21.88
CA LEU A 212 -14.32 21.52 -21.32
C LEU A 212 -13.42 22.06 -22.44
N PRO A 213 -12.94 23.31 -22.35
CA PRO A 213 -11.86 23.80 -23.20
C PRO A 213 -10.63 22.89 -23.15
N ILE A 214 -9.93 22.76 -24.28
CA ILE A 214 -8.77 21.85 -24.40
C ILE A 214 -7.65 22.18 -23.41
N GLU A 215 -7.51 23.46 -23.05
CA GLU A 215 -6.54 23.94 -22.06
C GLU A 215 -6.86 23.40 -20.65
N LEU A 216 -8.14 23.43 -20.24
CA LEU A 216 -8.57 22.88 -18.95
C LEU A 216 -8.49 21.35 -18.93
N GLN A 217 -8.75 20.70 -20.06
CA GLN A 217 -8.55 19.25 -20.18
C GLN A 217 -7.07 18.87 -20.02
N ALA A 218 -6.17 19.58 -20.71
CA ALA A 218 -4.73 19.36 -20.60
C ALA A 218 -4.23 19.59 -19.17
N TRP A 219 -4.62 20.70 -18.56
CA TRP A 219 -4.30 21.00 -17.16
C TRP A 219 -4.76 19.91 -16.20
N LEU A 220 -6.01 19.44 -16.34
CA LEU A 220 -6.57 18.43 -15.45
C LEU A 220 -5.88 17.07 -15.65
N ASN A 221 -5.50 16.73 -16.88
CA ASN A 221 -4.71 15.54 -17.17
C ASN A 221 -3.31 15.62 -16.55
N ASP A 222 -2.64 16.76 -16.66
CA ASP A 222 -1.31 16.96 -16.07
C ASP A 222 -1.37 16.89 -14.54
N LEU A 223 -2.35 17.56 -13.92
CA LEU A 223 -2.57 17.54 -12.47
C LEU A 223 -2.78 16.11 -11.96
N THR A 224 -3.68 15.36 -12.59
CA THR A 224 -3.99 13.99 -12.18
C THR A 224 -2.83 13.03 -12.43
N THR A 225 -2.09 13.21 -13.52
CA THR A 225 -0.88 12.43 -13.81
C THR A 225 0.20 12.65 -12.75
N ASP A 226 0.46 13.90 -12.37
CA ASP A 226 1.41 14.24 -11.33
C ASP A 226 1.02 13.66 -9.97
N ILE A 227 -0.27 13.69 -9.63
CA ILE A 227 -0.80 13.14 -8.38
C ILE A 227 -0.60 11.62 -8.34
N VAL A 228 -0.99 10.92 -9.41
CA VAL A 228 -0.83 9.46 -9.52
C VAL A 228 0.66 9.08 -9.46
N ALA A 229 1.52 9.83 -10.16
CA ALA A 229 2.95 9.58 -10.16
C ALA A 229 3.56 9.74 -8.76
N GLU A 230 3.21 10.80 -8.03
CA GLU A 230 3.67 11.01 -6.65
C GLU A 230 3.11 9.93 -5.70
N ALA A 231 1.84 9.55 -5.85
CA ALA A 231 1.21 8.53 -5.01
C ALA A 231 1.84 7.15 -5.19
N LEU A 232 2.16 6.76 -6.42
CA LEU A 232 2.65 5.42 -6.74
C LEU A 232 4.18 5.29 -6.74
N PHE A 233 4.91 6.37 -7.09
CA PHE A 233 6.35 6.31 -7.36
C PHE A 233 7.19 7.24 -6.49
N SER A 234 6.64 7.85 -5.44
CA SER A 234 7.43 8.71 -4.54
C SER A 234 8.61 7.97 -3.87
N GLY A 235 8.62 6.63 -3.89
CA GLY A 235 9.77 5.81 -3.46
C GLY A 235 10.12 5.99 -1.99
N ARG A 236 9.22 6.58 -1.19
CA ARG A 236 9.51 6.97 0.17
C ARG A 236 9.41 5.76 1.10
N PRO A 237 10.38 5.59 2.03
CA PRO A 237 10.26 4.58 3.05
C PRO A 237 9.05 4.85 3.95
N MET A 238 8.40 3.78 4.41
CA MET A 238 7.16 3.83 5.19
C MET A 238 7.28 4.71 6.46
N SER A 239 8.47 4.81 7.05
CA SER A 239 8.78 5.68 8.19
C SER A 239 8.62 7.19 7.89
N GLN A 240 8.74 7.61 6.63
CA GLN A 240 8.49 9.00 6.22
C GLN A 240 7.04 9.25 5.82
N GLN A 241 6.32 8.20 5.41
CA GLN A 241 4.91 8.29 5.01
C GLN A 241 3.99 8.26 6.23
N THR A 242 4.36 7.46 7.23
CA THR A 242 3.65 7.31 8.51
C THR A 242 4.69 7.25 9.62
N PRO A 243 5.11 8.40 10.19
CA PRO A 243 6.10 8.46 11.26
C PRO A 243 5.75 7.57 12.45
N ASP A 244 4.45 7.51 12.74
CA ASP A 244 3.88 6.68 13.82
C ASP A 244 4.03 5.17 13.56
N ALA A 245 4.31 4.76 12.32
CA ALA A 245 4.53 3.37 11.95
C ALA A 245 6.02 2.99 11.84
N ALA A 246 6.94 3.77 12.42
CA ALA A 246 8.38 3.48 12.43
C ALA A 246 8.71 2.05 12.92
N HIS A 247 7.91 1.51 13.85
CA HIS A 247 8.03 0.15 14.35
C HIS A 247 7.80 -0.93 13.27
N LEU A 248 6.96 -0.68 12.24
CA LEU A 248 6.83 -1.58 11.07
C LEU A 248 8.14 -1.66 10.30
N SER A 249 8.77 -0.51 10.04
CA SER A 249 10.05 -0.47 9.33
C SER A 249 11.12 -1.23 10.11
N GLN A 250 11.24 -0.98 11.41
CA GLN A 250 12.18 -1.68 12.29
C GLN A 250 11.95 -3.20 12.31
N TYR A 251 10.68 -3.63 12.37
CA TYR A 251 10.35 -5.05 12.30
C TYR A 251 10.73 -5.65 10.94
N ILE A 252 10.37 -5.01 9.83
CA ILE A 252 10.71 -5.49 8.47
C ILE A 252 12.23 -5.57 8.28
N ASP A 253 12.98 -4.60 8.80
CA ASP A 253 14.44 -4.58 8.74
C ASP A 253 15.03 -5.71 9.59
N LYS A 254 14.51 -5.93 10.81
CA LYS A 254 14.93 -7.02 11.70
C LYS A 254 14.72 -8.40 11.09
N VAL A 255 13.54 -8.66 10.51
CA VAL A 255 13.27 -9.94 9.82
C VAL A 255 14.12 -10.05 8.54
N SER A 256 14.51 -8.92 7.93
CA SER A 256 15.42 -8.95 6.78
C SER A 256 16.87 -9.28 7.17
N SER A 257 17.33 -8.85 8.35
CA SER A 257 18.69 -9.09 8.84
C SER A 257 18.88 -10.47 9.48
N GLU A 258 17.93 -10.95 10.29
CA GLU A 258 18.02 -12.25 10.99
C GLU A 258 18.05 -13.44 10.01
N GLY A 259 17.42 -13.28 8.84
CA GLY A 259 17.53 -14.28 7.79
C GLY A 259 18.93 -14.38 7.17
N ALA A 260 19.70 -13.28 7.09
CA ALA A 260 20.98 -13.25 6.38
C ALA A 260 22.08 -14.01 7.15
N GLU A 261 22.05 -13.99 8.48
CA GLU A 261 23.04 -14.67 9.33
C GLU A 261 22.85 -16.20 9.35
N GLY A 262 21.60 -16.68 9.28
CA GLY A 262 21.30 -18.13 9.20
C GLY A 262 21.74 -18.80 7.89
N GLY A 263 21.99 -18.02 6.84
CA GLY A 263 22.48 -18.51 5.54
C GLY A 263 23.98 -18.81 5.51
N MET A 264 24.79 -18.17 6.36
CA MET A 264 26.24 -18.35 6.36
C MET A 264 26.72 -19.60 7.12
N ILE A 265 25.91 -20.17 8.01
CA ILE A 265 26.33 -21.33 8.83
C ILE A 265 26.12 -22.68 8.11
N ARG A 266 25.49 -22.69 6.92
CA ARG A 266 25.23 -23.93 6.16
C ARG A 266 26.21 -24.23 5.02
N ALA A 267 27.31 -23.50 4.92
CA ALA A 267 28.37 -23.74 3.95
C ALA A 267 29.73 -23.92 4.64
N ALA A 268 29.87 -24.98 5.43
CA ALA A 268 31.15 -25.53 5.88
C ALA A 268 31.00 -27.04 6.12
#